data_AF-A0A3B9Z1D9-F1
#
_entry.id   AF-A0A3B9Z1D9-F1
#
_cell.length_a   1.000
_cell.length_b   1.000
_cell.length_c   1.000
_cell.angle_alpha   90.00
_cell.angle_beta   90.00
_cell.angle_gamma   90.00
#
_symmetry.space_group_name_H-M   'P 1'
#
loop_
_entity.id
_entity.type
_entity.pdbx_description
1 polymer ?
#
loop_
_entity_poly.entity_id
_entity_poly.type
_entity_poly.pdbx_seq_one_letter_code
_entity_poly.pdbx_strand_id
1 'polypeptide(L)'
;MLVAEPYDLILCDPPYGLMELPAILARVAHPAVTRDGATVVVEYGRRDEVPVAIGRLRRDRVRVHGDTAVAIYDVVDGPKPGGTE
;
A
#
# COMPACT_ATOMS: atom_id res chain seq x y z
N MET A 1 3.94 -10.18 28.08
CA MET A 1 4.51 -9.58 26.86
C MET A 1 3.36 -9.44 25.88
N LEU A 2 2.88 -8.23 25.60
CA LEU A 2 1.93 -8.02 24.52
C LEU A 2 2.70 -8.17 23.22
N VAL A 3 2.33 -9.15 22.40
CA VAL A 3 2.81 -9.23 21.02
C VAL A 3 2.01 -8.18 20.25
N ALA A 4 2.68 -7.27 19.55
CA ALA A 4 1.98 -6.34 18.69
C ALA A 4 1.32 -7.13 17.55
N GLU A 5 -0.02 -7.09 17.50
CA GLU A 5 -0.77 -7.71 16.40
C GLU A 5 -0.60 -6.88 15.12
N PRO A 6 -0.54 -7.51 13.93
CA PRO A 6 -0.51 -6.79 12.66
C PRO A 6 -1.74 -5.91 12.47
N TYR A 7 -1.57 -4.79 11.74
CA TYR A 7 -2.64 -3.82 11.51
C TYR A 7 -3.60 -4.27 10.40
N ASP A 8 -4.89 -3.97 10.58
CA ASP A 8 -5.95 -4.11 9.56
C ASP A 8 -6.00 -2.93 8.57
N LEU A 9 -5.55 -1.75 9.00
CA LEU A 9 -5.53 -0.51 8.21
C LEU A 9 -4.25 0.26 8.49
N ILE A 10 -3.53 0.63 7.44
CA ILE A 10 -2.36 1.50 7.51
C ILE A 10 -2.57 2.72 6.63
N LEU A 11 -2.33 3.90 7.20
CA LEU A 11 -2.32 5.18 6.49
C LEU A 11 -0.86 5.63 6.35
N CYS A 12 -0.40 5.74 5.11
CA CYS A 12 0.93 6.19 4.76
C CYS A 12 0.84 7.57 4.11
N ASP A 13 1.25 8.60 4.83
CA ASP A 13 1.38 9.97 4.33
C ASP A 13 2.83 10.46 4.49
N PRO A 14 3.75 9.99 3.63
CA PRO A 14 5.12 10.44 3.63
C PRO A 14 5.26 11.80 2.93
N PRO A 15 6.36 12.53 3.16
CA PRO A 15 6.66 13.72 2.38
C PRO A 15 6.63 13.46 0.86
N TYR A 16 6.10 14.40 0.07
CA TYR A 16 6.02 14.28 -1.39
C TYR A 16 7.40 14.17 -2.06
N GLY A 17 7.48 13.42 -3.17
CA GLY A 17 8.73 13.19 -3.89
C GLY A 17 9.72 12.28 -3.15
N LEU A 18 9.26 11.52 -2.14
CA LEU A 18 10.10 10.59 -1.40
C LEU A 18 10.46 9.36 -2.26
N MET A 19 11.69 9.33 -2.75
CA MET A 19 12.23 8.23 -3.57
C MET A 19 12.18 6.86 -2.88
N GLU A 20 12.13 6.84 -1.54
CA GLU A 20 12.09 5.62 -0.73
C GLU A 20 10.67 5.04 -0.54
N LEU A 21 9.64 5.68 -1.09
CA LEU A 21 8.25 5.23 -0.95
C LEU A 21 8.08 3.74 -1.29
N PRO A 22 8.63 3.19 -2.40
CA PRO A 22 8.53 1.76 -2.68
C PRO A 22 9.16 0.87 -1.60
N ALA A 23 10.27 1.30 -0.99
CA ALA A 23 10.94 0.56 0.08
C ALA A 23 10.13 0.59 1.38
N ILE A 24 9.49 1.72 1.70
CA ILE A 24 8.55 1.85 2.83
C ILE A 24 7.37 0.89 2.62
N LEU A 25 6.77 0.90 1.44
CA LEU A 25 5.65 0.02 1.12
C LEU A 25 6.03 -1.46 1.15
N ALA A 26 7.26 -1.82 0.78
CA ALA A 26 7.77 -3.19 0.92
C ALA A 26 7.86 -3.63 2.40
N ARG A 27 8.25 -2.73 3.31
CA ARG A 27 8.26 -3.00 4.76
C ARG A 27 6.86 -3.10 5.33
N VAL A 28 5.96 -2.23 4.89
CA VAL A 28 4.53 -2.27 5.25
C VAL A 28 3.92 -3.59 4.78
N ALA A 29 4.29 -4.09 3.60
CA ALA A 29 3.79 -5.36 3.08
C ALA A 29 4.16 -6.60 3.94
N HIS A 30 5.01 -6.48 4.96
CA HIS A 30 5.48 -7.59 5.78
C HIS A 30 4.36 -8.20 6.66
N PRO A 31 4.24 -9.54 6.79
CA PRO A 31 3.20 -10.21 7.60
C PRO A 31 3.17 -9.81 9.07
N ALA A 32 4.31 -9.44 9.64
CA ALA A 32 4.38 -8.94 11.02
C ALA A 32 3.88 -7.49 11.18
N VAL A 33 3.67 -6.76 10.09
CA VAL A 33 3.19 -5.37 10.12
C VAL A 33 1.73 -5.30 9.69
N THR A 34 1.36 -6.01 8.62
CA THR A 34 0.01 -5.94 8.05
C THR A 34 -0.51 -7.35 7.80
N ARG A 35 -1.75 -7.61 8.20
CA ARG A 35 -2.38 -8.94 7.98
C ARG A 35 -2.94 -9.10 6.57
N ASP A 36 -3.20 -10.34 6.19
CA ASP A 36 -4.00 -10.64 4.99
C ASP A 36 -5.41 -10.04 5.11
N GLY A 37 -5.94 -9.53 3.99
CA GLY A 37 -7.23 -8.84 3.92
C GLY A 37 -7.22 -7.40 4.47
N ALA A 38 -6.08 -6.90 4.95
CA ALA A 38 -5.93 -5.52 5.38
C ALA A 38 -5.93 -4.54 4.21
N THR A 39 -6.07 -3.25 4.53
CA THR A 39 -5.97 -2.14 3.58
C THR A 39 -4.78 -1.24 3.90
N VAL A 40 -4.03 -0.87 2.86
CA VAL A 40 -2.98 0.16 2.95
C VAL A 40 -3.37 1.34 2.06
N VAL A 41 -3.45 2.53 2.65
CA VAL A 41 -3.75 3.78 1.96
C VAL A 41 -2.47 4.59 1.89
N VAL A 42 -2.10 5.03 0.69
CA VAL A 42 -0.86 5.77 0.44
C VAL A 42 -1.19 7.09 -0.23
N GLU A 43 -0.86 8.18 0.44
CA GLU A 43 -0.86 9.51 -0.16
C GLU A 43 0.49 9.79 -0.85
N TYR A 44 0.46 10.40 -2.02
CA TYR A 44 1.64 10.78 -2.80
C TYR A 44 1.32 11.93 -3.75
N GLY A 45 2.35 12.58 -4.30
CA GLY A 45 2.15 13.60 -5.32
C GLY A 45 1.61 12.98 -6.60
N ARG A 46 0.65 13.61 -7.29
CA ARG A 46 0.02 13.07 -8.52
C ARG A 46 1.02 12.71 -9.63
N ARG A 47 2.21 13.31 -9.61
CA ARG A 47 3.27 13.11 -10.60
C ARG A 47 4.27 12.03 -10.18
N ASP A 48 4.21 11.56 -8.94
CA ASP A 48 5.08 10.49 -8.44
C ASP A 48 4.55 9.13 -8.93
N GLU A 49 5.48 8.22 -9.18
CA GLU A 49 5.13 6.85 -9.56
C GLU A 49 5.04 5.96 -8.32
N VAL A 50 3.86 5.37 -8.12
CA VAL A 50 3.65 4.33 -7.11
C VAL A 50 3.31 3.00 -7.81
N PRO A 51 4.07 1.93 -7.56
CA PRO A 51 3.87 0.64 -8.23
C PRO A 51 2.47 0.06 -8.05
N VAL A 52 1.97 -0.63 -9.07
CA VAL A 52 0.68 -1.36 -9.01
C VAL A 52 0.71 -2.55 -8.04
N ALA A 53 1.91 -3.07 -7.75
CA ALA A 53 2.12 -4.19 -6.84
C ALA A 53 3.48 -4.09 -6.15
N ILE A 54 3.53 -4.37 -4.84
CA ILE A 54 4.75 -4.42 -4.03
C ILE A 54 4.57 -5.49 -2.96
N GLY A 55 5.34 -6.59 -3.03
CA GLY A 55 5.19 -7.71 -2.11
C GLY A 55 3.75 -8.26 -2.13
N ARG A 56 3.02 -8.10 -1.02
CA ARG A 56 1.61 -8.49 -0.85
C ARG A 56 0.59 -7.40 -1.15
N LEU A 57 1.06 -6.18 -1.40
CA LEU A 57 0.20 -5.05 -1.74
C LEU A 57 -0.21 -5.16 -3.22
N ARG A 58 -1.50 -5.09 -3.49
CA ARG A 58 -2.06 -4.95 -4.85
C ARG A 58 -2.89 -3.69 -4.88
N ARG A 59 -2.54 -2.77 -5.76
CA ARG A 59 -3.29 -1.52 -5.91
C ARG A 59 -4.68 -1.87 -6.44
N ASP A 60 -5.70 -1.57 -5.66
CA ASP A 60 -7.09 -1.70 -6.08
C ASP A 60 -7.49 -0.47 -6.91
N ARG A 61 -7.30 0.71 -6.33
CA ARG A 61 -7.76 1.96 -6.94
C ARG A 61 -6.90 3.15 -6.55
N VAL A 62 -7.00 4.20 -7.37
CA VAL A 62 -6.41 5.51 -7.12
C VAL A 62 -7.51 6.57 -7.13
N ARG A 63 -7.38 7.59 -6.28
CA ARG A 63 -8.18 8.82 -6.31
C ARG A 63 -7.25 10.01 -6.40
N VAL A 64 -7.62 11.03 -7.17
CA VAL A 64 -6.79 12.21 -7.39
C VAL A 64 -7.60 13.44 -6.98
N HIS A 65 -6.99 14.29 -6.16
CA HIS A 65 -7.58 15.52 -5.62
C HIS A 65 -6.55 16.65 -5.74
N GLY A 66 -6.68 17.49 -6.77
CA GLY A 66 -5.69 18.52 -7.07
C GLY A 66 -4.33 17.92 -7.44
N ASP A 67 -3.29 18.27 -6.69
CA ASP A 67 -1.92 17.75 -6.86
C ASP A 67 -1.64 16.50 -6.02
N THR A 68 -2.61 16.02 -5.24
CA THR A 68 -2.52 14.84 -4.39
C THR A 68 -3.16 13.62 -5.07
N ALA A 69 -2.50 12.47 -4.98
CA ALA A 69 -3.06 11.18 -5.32
C ALA A 69 -3.08 10.26 -4.09
N VAL A 70 -4.14 9.47 -3.96
CA VAL A 70 -4.33 8.49 -2.91
C VAL A 70 -4.50 7.12 -3.55
N ALA A 71 -3.55 6.23 -3.34
CA ALA A 71 -3.63 4.84 -3.77
C ALA A 71 -4.12 3.96 -2.61
N ILE A 72 -5.06 3.07 -2.92
CA ILE A 72 -5.60 2.10 -1.98
C ILE A 72 -5.13 0.72 -2.44
N TYR A 73 -4.49 0.01 -1.52
CA TYR A 73 -3.95 -1.34 -1.74
C TYR A 73 -4.68 -2.35 -0.86
N ASP A 74 -5.00 -3.49 -1.46
CA ASP A 74 -5.38 -4.69 -0.74
C ASP A 74 -4.11 -5.49 -0.39
N VAL A 75 -4.08 -6.02 0.83
CA VAL A 75 -3.04 -6.98 1.26
C VAL A 75 -3.53 -8.39 0.97
N VAL A 76 -2.84 -9.08 0.06
CA VAL A 76 -3.16 -10.45 -0.35
C VAL A 76 -1.95 -11.39 -0.19
N ASP A 77 -2.15 -12.53 0.45
CA ASP A 77 -1.17 -13.63 0.44
C ASP A 77 -1.28 -14.42 -0.89
N GLY A 78 -0.31 -14.23 -1.79
CA GLY A 78 -0.18 -14.99 -3.05
C GLY A 78 -0.45 -14.21 -4.34
N PRO A 79 -0.43 -14.87 -5.51
CA PRO A 79 -0.75 -14.24 -6.79
C PRO A 79 -2.24 -13.86 -6.80
N LYS A 80 -2.57 -12.67 -7.34
CA LYS A 80 -3.97 -12.25 -7.54
C LYS A 80 -4.64 -13.33 -8.42
N PRO A 81 -5.77 -13.96 -8.04
CA PRO A 81 -6.50 -14.80 -8.97
C PRO A 81 -6.83 -13.92 -10.18
N GLY A 82 -6.47 -14.41 -11.38
CA GLY A 82 -6.60 -13.65 -12.61
C GLY A 82 -8.02 -13.11 -12.74
N GLY A 83 -8.15 -11.79 -12.69
CA GLY A 83 -9.37 -11.11 -13.07
C GLY A 83 -9.45 -11.17 -14.59
N THR A 84 -10.34 -11.98 -15.11
CA THR A 84 -10.77 -11.92 -16.50
C THR A 84 -11.46 -10.58 -16.69
N GLU A 85 -10.85 -9.69 -17.46
CA GLU A 85 -11.58 -8.68 -18.24
C GLU A 85 -11.81 -9.23 -19.65
#